data_AF-A0A972P8S8-F1
#
_entry.id   AF-A0A972P8S8-F1
#
_cell.length_a   1.000
_cell.length_b   1.000
_cell.length_c   1.000
_cell.angle_alpha   90.00
_cell.angle_beta   90.00
_cell.angle_gamma   90.00
#
_symmetry.space_group_name_H-M   'P 1'
#
loop_
_entity.id
_entity.type
_entity.pdbx_description
1 polymer ?
#
loop_
_entity_poly.entity_id
_entity_poly.type
_entity_poly.pdbx_seq_one_letter_code
_entity_poly.pdbx_strand_id
1 'polypeptide(L)'
;MNKKIDHSTDQHEPNNQSHTSMPSNHLPATHQLDDADGLPVKPAAASNLLPICIVCNRTPAQGIRGGFLILQKFLCTRCEADIAGLTLEHPRYEQVKEQLKKLWN
;
A
#
# COMPACT_ATOMS: atom_id res chain seq x y z
N MET A 1 -2.11 -52.94 -20.80
CA MET A 1 -1.85 -51.97 -21.88
C MET A 1 -0.91 -50.89 -21.34
N ASN A 2 0.35 -50.95 -21.73
CA ASN A 2 1.34 -49.90 -21.46
C ASN A 2 1.12 -48.75 -22.45
N LYS A 3 1.25 -47.51 -21.99
CA LYS A 3 1.86 -46.41 -22.75
C LYS A 3 2.40 -45.37 -21.76
N LYS A 4 3.69 -45.51 -21.46
CA LYS A 4 4.55 -44.40 -21.04
C LYS A 4 4.70 -43.45 -22.23
N ILE A 5 4.63 -42.15 -21.99
CA ILE A 5 5.15 -41.16 -22.94
C ILE A 5 5.97 -40.18 -22.10
N ASP A 6 7.26 -40.46 -22.07
CA ASP A 6 8.31 -39.52 -21.70
C ASP A 6 8.50 -38.54 -22.88
N HIS A 7 8.47 -37.24 -22.63
CA HIS A 7 9.03 -36.24 -23.55
C HIS A 7 9.89 -35.27 -22.75
N SER A 8 11.18 -35.57 -22.73
CA SER A 8 12.26 -34.61 -22.49
C SER A 8 12.24 -33.57 -23.61
N THR A 9 12.43 -32.30 -23.27
CA THR A 9 12.93 -31.32 -24.23
C THR A 9 13.96 -30.44 -23.52
N ASP A 10 15.19 -30.69 -23.94
CA ASP A 10 16.42 -29.96 -23.69
C ASP A 10 16.37 -28.53 -24.28
N GLN A 11 17.06 -27.63 -23.58
CA GLN A 11 17.89 -26.53 -24.11
C GLN A 11 17.23 -25.34 -24.85
N HIS A 12 17.41 -24.13 -24.31
CA HIS A 12 18.54 -23.24 -24.66
C HIS A 12 18.46 -21.91 -23.90
N GLU A 13 19.55 -21.55 -23.23
CA GLU A 13 19.87 -20.19 -22.77
C GLU A 13 20.41 -19.39 -23.98
N PRO A 14 20.24 -18.06 -24.02
CA PRO A 14 21.46 -17.27 -24.19
C PRO A 14 21.51 -16.01 -23.33
N ASN A 15 22.59 -15.96 -22.56
CA ASN A 15 23.38 -14.79 -22.16
C ASN A 15 23.49 -13.70 -23.24
N ASN A 16 23.26 -12.44 -22.87
CA ASN A 16 23.95 -11.30 -23.49
C ASN A 16 24.17 -10.16 -22.49
N GLN A 17 25.37 -10.16 -21.92
CA GLN A 17 26.03 -8.97 -21.37
C GLN A 17 26.51 -8.07 -22.51
N SER A 18 26.16 -6.77 -22.52
CA SER A 18 27.02 -5.75 -23.13
C SER A 18 26.77 -4.33 -22.59
N HIS A 19 27.62 -3.95 -21.64
CA HIS A 19 28.33 -2.67 -21.51
C HIS A 19 27.99 -1.54 -22.52
N THR A 20 27.60 -0.37 -22.00
CA THR A 20 27.95 0.91 -22.61
C THR A 20 28.43 1.88 -21.53
N SER A 21 29.63 2.37 -21.75
CA SER A 21 30.44 3.22 -20.89
C SER A 21 30.20 4.70 -21.19
N MET A 22 30.09 5.54 -20.14
CA MET A 22 30.52 6.96 -20.04
C MET A 22 29.83 8.01 -20.97
N PRO A 23 29.79 9.33 -20.63
CA PRO A 23 30.70 10.07 -19.75
C PRO A 23 30.07 10.99 -18.69
N SER A 24 30.94 11.39 -17.77
CA SER A 24 30.78 12.52 -16.85
C SER A 24 30.35 13.81 -17.55
N ASN A 25 29.24 14.39 -17.11
CA ASN A 25 29.00 15.82 -17.27
C ASN A 25 29.26 16.50 -15.92
N HIS A 26 30.45 17.07 -15.80
CA HIS A 26 30.69 18.15 -14.85
C HIS A 26 29.88 19.38 -15.32
N LEU A 27 28.96 19.86 -14.50
CA LEU A 27 28.57 21.26 -14.49
C LEU A 27 28.99 21.87 -13.14
N PRO A 28 29.84 22.91 -13.13
CA PRO A 28 29.98 23.79 -11.98
C PRO A 28 29.01 24.95 -12.17
N ALA A 29 28.00 25.03 -11.30
CA ALA A 29 27.33 26.29 -11.03
C ALA A 29 26.83 26.23 -9.59
N THR A 30 27.68 26.71 -8.70
CA THR A 30 27.25 27.21 -7.39
C THR A 30 26.23 28.30 -7.63
N HIS A 31 24.95 27.93 -7.66
CA HIS A 31 23.88 28.89 -7.46
C HIS A 31 23.75 29.07 -5.95
N GLN A 32 24.48 30.06 -5.45
CA GLN A 32 24.23 30.67 -4.16
C GLN A 32 22.78 31.16 -4.19
N LEU A 33 21.92 30.43 -3.47
CA LEU A 33 20.57 30.88 -3.12
C LEU A 33 20.67 31.42 -1.70
N ASP A 34 21.11 32.67 -1.63
CA ASP A 34 20.93 33.54 -0.49
C ASP A 34 19.59 34.25 -0.69
N ASP A 35 18.51 33.60 -0.25
CA ASP A 35 17.25 34.27 0.02
C ASP A 35 16.67 33.77 1.33
N ALA A 36 16.57 34.73 2.24
CA ALA A 36 15.95 34.66 3.55
C ALA A 36 14.50 34.17 3.45
N ASP A 37 14.15 33.21 4.30
CA ASP A 37 12.95 33.23 5.15
C ASP A 37 12.82 31.86 5.82
N GLY A 38 13.68 31.61 6.81
CA GLY A 38 13.59 30.47 7.71
C GLY A 38 12.43 30.60 8.68
N LEU A 39 11.19 30.64 8.17
CA LEU A 39 10.04 30.31 9.00
C LEU A 39 10.19 28.86 9.46
N PRO A 40 9.98 28.54 10.75
CA PRO A 40 9.95 27.17 11.20
C PRO A 40 8.79 26.46 10.50
N VAL A 41 9.10 25.73 9.42
CA VAL A 41 8.14 24.84 8.77
C VAL A 41 7.87 23.73 9.77
N LYS A 42 6.82 23.90 10.56
CA LYS A 42 6.26 22.85 11.40
C LYS A 42 6.11 21.63 10.49
N PRO A 43 6.77 20.50 10.76
CA PRO A 43 6.62 19.33 9.91
C PRO A 43 5.14 19.04 9.86
N ALA A 44 4.55 19.14 8.67
CA ALA A 44 3.16 18.85 8.44
C ALA A 44 2.95 17.44 8.95
N ALA A 45 2.30 17.31 10.12
CA ALA A 45 1.94 16.03 10.69
C ALA A 45 1.26 15.28 9.55
N ALA A 46 1.90 14.20 9.08
CA ALA A 46 1.62 13.57 7.80
C ALA A 46 0.11 13.57 7.56
N SER A 47 -0.35 14.51 6.74
CA SER A 47 -1.76 14.66 6.47
C SER A 47 -2.10 13.41 5.69
N ASN A 48 -2.72 12.44 6.36
CA ASN A 48 -3.24 11.27 5.68
C ASN A 48 -4.38 11.79 4.79
N LEU A 49 -4.00 12.24 3.59
CA LEU A 49 -4.91 12.71 2.55
C LEU A 49 -5.91 11.62 2.18
N LEU A 50 -5.55 10.37 2.47
CA LEU A 50 -6.36 9.20 2.22
C LEU A 50 -6.91 8.62 3.52
N PRO A 51 -8.18 8.17 3.52
CA PRO A 51 -8.79 7.61 4.72
C PRO A 51 -8.18 6.25 5.08
N ILE A 52 -8.07 5.99 6.38
CA ILE A 52 -7.55 4.73 6.94
C ILE A 52 -8.72 3.95 7.53
N CYS A 53 -8.87 2.69 7.15
CA CYS A 53 -9.91 1.83 7.69
C CYS A 53 -9.68 1.52 9.17
N ILE A 54 -10.70 1.72 10.02
CA ILE A 54 -10.64 1.48 11.47
C ILE A 54 -10.42 0.00 11.84
N VAL A 55 -10.75 -0.94 10.95
CA VAL A 55 -10.64 -2.38 11.20
C VAL A 55 -9.28 -2.93 10.76
N CYS A 56 -8.82 -2.58 9.56
CA CYS A 56 -7.59 -3.15 8.99
C CYS A 56 -6.41 -2.18 8.95
N ASN A 57 -6.57 -0.94 9.39
CA ASN A 57 -5.56 0.13 9.39
C ASN A 57 -4.89 0.35 8.03
N ARG A 58 -5.61 0.04 6.93
CA ARG A 58 -5.14 0.23 5.56
C ARG A 58 -6.00 1.24 4.83
N THR A 59 -5.37 1.99 3.95
CA THR A 59 -6.05 2.79 2.94
C THR A 59 -6.38 1.91 1.73
N PRO A 60 -7.65 1.86 1.30
CA PRO A 60 -8.01 1.11 0.09
C PRO A 60 -7.40 1.78 -1.16
N ALA A 61 -7.05 0.99 -2.17
CA ALA A 61 -6.48 1.49 -3.43
C ALA A 61 -7.39 2.50 -4.15
N GLN A 62 -8.70 2.40 -3.93
CA GLN A 62 -9.71 3.32 -4.47
C GLN A 62 -9.87 4.62 -3.64
N GLY A 63 -9.05 4.81 -2.61
CA GLY A 63 -9.15 5.94 -1.69
C GLY A 63 -10.53 6.00 -1.00
N ILE A 64 -11.11 7.20 -0.87
CA ILE A 64 -12.41 7.37 -0.19
C ILE A 64 -13.56 6.61 -0.88
N ARG A 65 -13.44 6.28 -2.16
CA ARG A 65 -14.44 5.47 -2.89
C ARG A 65 -14.43 3.99 -2.49
N GLY A 66 -13.38 3.52 -1.82
CA GLY A 66 -13.23 2.14 -1.39
C GLY A 66 -13.89 1.81 -0.04
N GLY A 67 -14.86 2.61 0.40
CA GLY A 67 -15.47 2.48 1.71
C GLY A 67 -16.46 3.60 2.02
N PHE A 68 -16.80 3.74 3.29
CA PHE A 68 -17.74 4.73 3.80
C PHE A 68 -17.30 5.30 5.15
N LEU A 69 -17.78 6.50 5.45
CA LEU A 69 -17.54 7.21 6.69
C LEU A 69 -18.71 6.98 7.66
N ILE A 70 -18.42 6.48 8.85
CA ILE A 70 -19.34 6.40 9.98
C ILE A 70 -18.75 7.23 11.11
N LEU A 71 -19.46 8.28 11.55
CA LEU A 71 -19.03 9.11 12.69
C LEU A 71 -17.57 9.57 12.60
N GLN A 72 -17.15 10.06 11.42
CA GLN A 72 -15.77 10.50 11.12
C GLN A 72 -14.71 9.38 11.07
N LYS A 73 -15.10 8.11 11.18
CA LYS A 73 -14.21 6.95 11.02
C LYS A 73 -14.49 6.28 9.70
N PHE A 74 -13.44 5.82 9.03
CA PHE A 74 -13.58 5.16 7.72
C PHE A 74 -13.61 3.64 7.86
N LEU A 75 -14.50 2.99 7.12
CA LEU A 75 -14.60 1.55 6.98
C LEU A 75 -14.49 1.18 5.50
N CYS A 76 -13.52 0.34 5.12
CA CYS A 76 -13.37 -0.09 3.73
C CYS A 76 -14.37 -1.21 3.38
N THR A 77 -14.73 -1.32 2.11
CA THR A 77 -15.69 -2.32 1.59
C THR A 77 -15.28 -3.76 1.89
N ARG A 78 -13.97 -4.07 1.86
CA ARG A 78 -13.48 -5.40 2.26
C ARG A 78 -13.82 -5.71 3.72
N CYS A 79 -13.58 -4.77 4.62
CA CYS A 79 -13.88 -5.00 6.04
C CYS A 79 -15.39 -5.00 6.30
N GLU A 80 -16.18 -4.23 5.57
CA GLU A 80 -17.64 -4.30 5.63
C GLU A 80 -18.16 -5.68 5.21
N ALA A 81 -17.71 -6.21 4.06
CA ALA A 81 -18.06 -7.56 3.64
C ALA A 81 -17.62 -8.63 4.66
N ASP A 82 -16.40 -8.52 5.21
CA ASP A 82 -15.91 -9.40 6.27
C ASP A 82 -16.81 -9.36 7.51
N ILE A 83 -17.28 -8.16 7.92
CA ILE A 83 -18.18 -7.96 9.07
C ILE A 83 -19.55 -8.58 8.79
N ALA A 84 -20.12 -8.32 7.61
CA ALA A 84 -21.44 -8.80 7.22
C ALA A 84 -21.52 -10.34 7.16
N GLY A 85 -20.39 -11.01 6.84
CA GLY A 85 -20.29 -12.46 6.82
C GLY A 85 -19.79 -13.10 8.12
N LEU A 86 -19.52 -12.33 9.17
CA LEU A 86 -18.87 -12.83 10.39
C LEU A 86 -19.87 -13.55 11.29
N THR A 87 -19.55 -14.78 11.69
CA THR A 87 -20.33 -15.56 12.67
C THR A 87 -19.76 -15.36 14.08
N LEU A 88 -20.59 -15.59 15.10
CA LEU A 88 -20.21 -15.46 16.52
C LEU A 88 -19.06 -16.39 16.92
N GLU A 89 -18.94 -17.53 16.26
CA GLU A 89 -17.93 -18.55 16.51
C GLU A 89 -16.58 -18.19 15.89
N HIS A 90 -16.55 -17.19 15.00
CA HIS A 90 -15.32 -16.81 14.31
C HIS A 90 -14.36 -16.10 15.29
N PRO A 91 -13.08 -16.51 15.39
CA PRO A 91 -12.12 -15.91 16.34
C PRO A 91 -11.94 -14.40 16.20
N ARG A 92 -12.18 -13.89 14.99
CA ARG A 92 -12.09 -12.46 14.65
C ARG A 92 -13.31 -11.63 15.09
N TYR A 93 -14.40 -12.27 15.51
CA TYR A 93 -15.64 -11.60 15.89
C TYR A 93 -15.44 -10.61 17.04
N GLU A 94 -14.84 -11.06 18.15
CA GLU A 94 -14.60 -10.20 19.31
C GLU A 94 -13.65 -9.05 18.96
N GLN A 95 -12.61 -9.30 18.17
CA GLN A 95 -11.70 -8.24 17.73
C GLN A 95 -12.43 -7.15 16.93
N VAL A 96 -13.26 -7.56 15.96
CA VAL A 96 -14.01 -6.64 15.10
C VAL A 96 -15.06 -5.86 15.91
N LYS A 97 -15.76 -6.55 16.82
CA LYS A 97 -16.72 -5.94 17.75
C LYS A 97 -16.07 -4.84 18.60
N GLU A 98 -14.88 -5.10 19.15
CA GLU A 98 -14.15 -4.07 19.92
C GLU A 98 -13.68 -2.89 19.06
N GLN A 99 -13.34 -3.10 17.79
CA GLN A 99 -13.04 -1.99 16.88
C GLN A 99 -14.30 -1.17 16.55
N LEU A 100 -15.45 -1.82 16.33
CA LEU A 100 -16.70 -1.14 16.00
C LEU A 100 -17.25 -0.34 17.18
N LYS A 101 -17.07 -0.78 18.43
CA LYS A 101 -17.45 0.00 19.62
C LYS A 101 -16.81 1.40 19.63
N LYS A 102 -15.60 1.55 19.08
CA LYS A 102 -14.90 2.84 18.96
C LYS A 102 -15.56 3.82 18.00
N LEU A 103 -16.58 3.40 17.24
CA LEU A 103 -17.35 4.32 16.41
C LEU A 103 -18.25 5.23 17.25
N TRP A 104 -18.75 4.74 18.40
CA TRP A 104 -19.73 5.42 19.25
C TRP A 104 -19.12 6.06 20.51
N ASN A 105 -17.80 6.01 20.66
CA ASN A 105 -17.07 6.45 21.85
C ASN A 105 -16.14 7.60 21.52
#